data_AF-A0A2V8WZV6-F1
#
_entry.id   AF-A0A2V8WZV6-F1
#
_cell.length_a   1.000
_cell.length_b   1.000
_cell.length_c   1.000
_cell.angle_alpha   90.00
_cell.angle_beta   90.00
_cell.angle_gamma   90.00
#
_symmetry.space_group_name_H-M   'P 1'
#
loop_
_entity.id
_entity.type
_entity.pdbx_description
1 polymer ?
#
loop_
_entity_poly.entity_id
_entity_poly.type
_entity_poly.pdbx_seq_one_letter_code
_entity_poly.pdbx_strand_id
1 'polypeptide(L)'
;METLTRAWEVLQDAYQAQMEGDYDRAVELYQSSLELHPTAEAHTFLGWTYHFQGRIEDAIAECKRAIEIDPDFGNPYNDIGAYLIEQSHYDEAIPWLERAVEAPRYEPRHFPHYNLGRAYLGKEMYSHAMRCFQEALEIEPRYSLARQALETLRRMVN
;
A
#
# COMPACT_ATOMS: atom_id res chain seq x y z
N MET A 1 9.65 -10.90 26.63
CA MET A 1 10.07 -9.48 26.53
C MET A 1 11.32 -9.33 25.67
N GLU A 2 12.38 -10.09 25.93
CA GLU A 2 13.64 -10.03 25.16
C GLU A 2 13.48 -10.33 23.65
N THR A 3 12.65 -11.31 23.28
CA THR A 3 12.37 -11.65 21.87
C THR A 3 11.62 -10.57 21.10
N LEU A 4 10.68 -9.86 21.75
CA LEU A 4 9.95 -8.77 21.11
C LEU A 4 10.87 -7.58 20.85
N THR A 5 11.64 -7.15 21.85
CA THR A 5 12.63 -6.06 21.68
C THR A 5 13.62 -6.39 20.56
N ARG A 6 14.14 -7.62 20.54
CA ARG A 6 15.05 -8.06 19.49
C ARG A 6 14.39 -8.09 18.11
N ALA A 7 13.12 -8.51 18.00
CA ALA A 7 12.39 -8.47 16.73
C ALA A 7 12.28 -7.03 16.19
N TRP A 8 12.03 -6.05 17.05
CA TRP A 8 11.98 -4.63 16.67
C TRP A 8 13.34 -4.08 16.25
N GLU A 9 14.43 -4.47 16.92
CA GLU A 9 15.79 -4.09 16.52
C GLU A 9 16.11 -4.61 15.11
N VAL A 10 15.85 -5.91 14.87
CA VAL A 10 16.05 -6.53 13.56
C VAL A 10 15.13 -5.89 12.50
N LEU A 11 13.90 -5.55 12.86
CA LEU A 11 12.97 -4.84 11.97
C LEU A 11 13.50 -3.48 11.54
N GLN A 12 14.10 -2.74 12.49
CA GLN A 12 14.68 -1.44 12.23
C GLN A 12 15.88 -1.57 11.28
N ASP A 13 16.75 -2.55 11.48
CA ASP A 13 17.87 -2.84 10.58
C ASP A 13 17.39 -3.24 9.19
N ALA A 14 16.31 -4.05 9.10
CA ALA A 14 15.68 -4.41 7.83
C ALA A 14 15.18 -3.18 7.07
N TYR A 15 14.52 -2.26 7.77
CA TYR A 15 14.04 -1.01 7.20
C TYR A 15 15.19 -0.11 6.74
N GLN A 16 16.30 -0.03 7.48
CA GLN A 16 17.47 0.70 7.00
C GLN A 16 18.05 0.10 5.73
N ALA A 17 18.24 -1.23 5.67
CA ALA A 17 18.72 -1.90 4.47
C ALA A 17 17.79 -1.66 3.26
N GLN A 18 16.47 -1.69 3.47
CA GLN A 18 15.49 -1.35 2.44
C GLN A 18 15.67 0.09 1.94
N MET A 19 15.82 1.06 2.84
CA MET A 19 16.00 2.47 2.49
C MET A 19 17.32 2.74 1.75
N GLU A 20 18.35 1.93 2.01
CA GLU A 20 19.63 1.94 1.28
C GLU A 20 19.55 1.27 -0.10
N GLY A 21 18.44 0.57 -0.40
CA GLY A 21 18.23 -0.19 -1.63
C GLY A 21 18.85 -1.60 -1.62
N ASP A 22 19.37 -2.05 -0.47
CA ASP A 22 19.89 -3.41 -0.28
C ASP A 22 18.73 -4.37 0.02
N TYR A 23 17.93 -4.63 -1.01
CA TYR A 23 16.67 -5.37 -0.87
C TYR A 23 16.88 -6.84 -0.49
N ASP A 24 17.96 -7.49 -0.93
CA ASP A 24 18.24 -8.88 -0.57
C ASP A 24 18.50 -9.00 0.93
N ARG A 25 19.34 -8.11 1.48
CA ARG A 25 19.59 -8.05 2.92
C ARG A 25 18.34 -7.65 3.70
N ALA A 26 17.55 -6.72 3.18
CA ALA A 26 16.29 -6.32 3.81
C ALA A 26 15.32 -7.52 3.95
N VAL A 27 15.17 -8.35 2.90
CA VAL A 27 14.35 -9.57 2.94
C VAL A 27 14.81 -10.50 4.05
N GLU A 28 16.11 -10.80 4.12
CA GLU A 28 16.67 -11.68 5.16
C GLU A 28 16.38 -11.16 6.57
N LEU A 29 16.56 -9.85 6.78
CA LEU A 29 16.33 -9.21 8.07
C LEU A 29 14.84 -9.18 8.43
N TYR A 30 13.94 -8.85 7.49
CA TYR A 30 12.50 -8.91 7.74
C TYR A 30 12.04 -10.33 8.10
N GLN A 31 12.52 -11.35 7.38
CA GLN A 31 12.21 -12.75 7.68
C GLN A 31 12.70 -13.14 9.09
N SER A 32 13.93 -12.75 9.45
CA SER A 32 14.49 -12.96 10.79
C SER A 32 13.68 -12.26 11.89
N SER A 33 13.23 -11.03 11.65
CA SER A 33 12.33 -10.31 12.57
C SER A 33 10.99 -11.06 12.74
N LEU A 34 10.40 -11.54 11.65
CA LEU A 34 9.16 -12.30 11.65
C LEU A 34 9.30 -13.66 12.35
N GLU A 35 10.44 -14.33 12.23
CA GLU A 35 10.73 -15.57 12.98
C GLU A 35 10.77 -15.33 14.50
N LEU A 36 11.28 -14.17 14.93
CA LEU A 36 11.32 -13.79 16.34
C LEU A 36 9.94 -13.38 16.85
N HIS A 37 9.22 -12.57 16.07
CA HIS A 37 7.87 -12.12 16.38
C HIS A 37 7.14 -11.63 15.12
N PRO A 38 6.13 -12.37 14.62
CA PRO A 38 5.33 -11.92 13.48
C PRO A 38 4.53 -10.66 13.80
N THR A 39 4.65 -9.63 12.95
CA THR A 39 3.85 -8.40 13.04
C THR A 39 3.30 -8.01 11.67
N ALA A 40 2.19 -7.29 11.67
CA ALA A 40 1.58 -6.82 10.43
C ALA A 40 2.51 -5.84 9.68
N GLU A 41 3.21 -4.98 10.41
CA GLU A 41 4.19 -4.03 9.87
C GLU A 41 5.35 -4.74 9.18
N ALA A 42 5.93 -5.77 9.81
CA ALA A 42 7.05 -6.51 9.24
C ALA A 42 6.65 -7.24 7.95
N HIS A 43 5.46 -7.86 7.91
CA HIS A 43 4.92 -8.44 6.68
C HIS A 43 4.66 -7.39 5.60
N THR A 44 4.06 -6.24 5.95
CA THR A 44 3.83 -5.14 5.00
C THR A 44 5.14 -4.63 4.39
N PHE A 45 6.16 -4.38 5.22
CA PHE A 45 7.45 -3.90 4.73
C PHE A 45 8.23 -4.95 3.92
N LEU A 46 8.11 -6.23 4.29
CA LEU A 46 8.62 -7.32 3.46
C LEU A 46 7.91 -7.35 2.10
N GLY A 47 6.59 -7.15 2.09
CA GLY A 47 5.80 -7.03 0.88
C GLY A 47 6.28 -5.90 -0.03
N TRP A 48 6.55 -4.71 0.53
CA TRP A 48 7.13 -3.59 -0.21
C TRP A 48 8.50 -3.94 -0.79
N THR A 49 9.33 -4.65 -0.03
CA THR A 49 10.65 -5.10 -0.49
C THR A 49 10.55 -6.04 -1.68
N TYR A 50 9.63 -7.02 -1.63
CA TYR A 50 9.37 -7.90 -2.77
C TYR A 50 8.84 -7.14 -3.98
N HIS A 51 7.98 -6.14 -3.79
CA HIS A 51 7.53 -5.28 -4.87
C HIS A 51 8.68 -4.50 -5.52
N PHE A 52 9.61 -3.95 -4.74
CA PHE A 52 10.82 -3.29 -5.29
C PHE A 52 11.71 -4.25 -6.09
N GLN A 53 11.68 -5.56 -5.77
CA GLN A 53 12.35 -6.61 -6.53
C GLN A 53 11.54 -7.11 -7.75
N GLY A 54 10.36 -6.55 -8.01
CA GLY A 54 9.45 -6.98 -9.08
C GLY A 54 8.67 -8.26 -8.78
N ARG A 55 8.71 -8.75 -7.54
CA ARG A 55 8.05 -9.98 -7.09
C ARG A 55 6.65 -9.65 -6.54
N ILE A 56 5.74 -9.29 -7.45
CA ILE A 56 4.41 -8.76 -7.09
C ILE A 56 3.55 -9.80 -6.37
N GLU A 57 3.59 -11.06 -6.79
CA GLU A 57 2.80 -12.13 -6.17
C GLU A 57 3.23 -12.40 -4.73
N ASP A 58 4.55 -12.36 -4.47
CA ASP A 58 5.09 -12.48 -3.12
C ASP A 58 4.71 -11.27 -2.27
N ALA A 59 4.74 -10.06 -2.84
CA ALA A 59 4.30 -8.85 -2.15
C ALA A 59 2.83 -8.95 -1.70
N ILE A 60 1.93 -9.39 -2.58
CA ILE A 60 0.51 -9.61 -2.26
C ILE A 60 0.36 -10.69 -1.18
N ALA A 61 1.16 -11.76 -1.23
CA ALA A 61 1.10 -12.82 -0.23
C ALA A 61 1.48 -12.31 1.17
N GLU A 62 2.52 -11.48 1.29
CA GLU A 62 2.89 -10.89 2.57
C GLU A 62 1.84 -9.88 3.07
N CYS A 63 1.26 -9.07 2.20
CA CYS A 63 0.16 -8.18 2.58
C CYS A 63 -1.04 -8.97 3.14
N LYS A 64 -1.37 -10.14 2.58
CA LYS A 64 -2.45 -11.00 3.11
C LYS A 64 -2.11 -11.53 4.50
N ARG A 65 -0.86 -11.93 4.76
CA ARG A 65 -0.42 -12.33 6.11
C ARG A 65 -0.48 -11.17 7.11
N ALA A 66 -0.13 -9.96 6.68
CA ALA A 66 -0.26 -8.77 7.52
C ALA A 66 -1.73 -8.53 7.95
N ILE A 67 -2.68 -8.72 7.02
CA ILE A 67 -4.11 -8.62 7.29
C ILE A 67 -4.61 -9.72 8.25
N GLU A 68 -4.08 -10.93 8.14
CA GLU A 68 -4.40 -12.03 9.07
C GLU A 68 -3.98 -11.71 10.51
N ILE A 69 -2.87 -11.00 10.68
CA ILE A 69 -2.34 -10.59 11.99
C ILE A 69 -3.10 -9.39 12.55
N ASP A 70 -3.34 -8.37 11.72
CA ASP A 70 -4.08 -7.16 12.11
C ASP A 70 -5.05 -6.73 11.01
N PRO A 71 -6.33 -7.14 11.11
CA PRO A 71 -7.36 -6.76 10.14
C PRO A 71 -7.68 -5.27 10.10
N ASP A 72 -7.33 -4.51 11.16
CA ASP A 72 -7.58 -3.08 11.25
C ASP A 72 -6.47 -2.25 10.58
N PHE A 73 -5.33 -2.87 10.26
CA PHE A 73 -4.21 -2.22 9.58
C PHE A 73 -4.48 -2.06 8.09
N GLY A 74 -4.70 -0.82 7.65
CA GLY A 74 -5.14 -0.53 6.29
C GLY A 74 -4.06 -0.62 5.21
N ASN A 75 -2.78 -0.46 5.57
CA ASN A 75 -1.65 -0.39 4.63
C ASN A 75 -1.64 -1.57 3.65
N PRO A 76 -1.67 -2.84 4.12
CA PRO A 76 -1.66 -3.97 3.21
C PRO A 76 -2.86 -4.03 2.25
N TYR A 77 -4.05 -3.55 2.65
CA TYR A 77 -5.19 -3.45 1.72
C TYR A 77 -4.94 -2.45 0.60
N ASN A 78 -4.40 -1.27 0.94
CA ASN A 78 -4.03 -0.26 -0.05
C ASN A 78 -2.97 -0.80 -1.03
N ASP A 79 -1.98 -1.51 -0.49
CA ASP A 79 -0.84 -2.00 -1.25
C ASP A 79 -1.25 -3.10 -2.22
N ILE A 80 -2.07 -4.07 -1.80
CA ILE A 80 -2.68 -5.06 -2.71
C ILE A 80 -3.43 -4.36 -3.84
N GLY A 81 -4.24 -3.34 -3.51
CA GLY A 81 -4.96 -2.55 -4.51
C GLY A 81 -4.03 -1.86 -5.50
N ALA A 82 -2.94 -1.25 -5.01
CA ALA A 82 -1.93 -0.61 -5.86
C ALA A 82 -1.23 -1.62 -6.79
N TYR A 83 -0.83 -2.78 -6.27
CA TYR A 83 -0.19 -3.86 -7.04
C TYR A 83 -1.12 -4.44 -8.12
N LEU A 84 -2.42 -4.53 -7.85
CA LEU A 84 -3.41 -4.95 -8.84
C LEU A 84 -3.64 -3.89 -9.92
N ILE A 85 -3.60 -2.60 -9.57
CA ILE A 85 -3.65 -1.51 -10.56
C ILE A 85 -2.46 -1.58 -11.53
N GLU A 86 -1.25 -1.88 -11.04
CA GLU A 86 -0.06 -2.03 -11.89
C GLU A 86 -0.20 -3.17 -12.91
N GLN A 87 -0.93 -4.22 -12.53
CA GLN A 87 -1.29 -5.34 -13.41
C GLN A 87 -2.55 -5.08 -14.25
N SER A 88 -3.13 -3.88 -14.17
CA SER A 88 -4.40 -3.52 -14.82
C SER A 88 -5.62 -4.35 -14.37
N HIS A 89 -5.54 -5.02 -13.22
CA HIS A 89 -6.64 -5.77 -12.59
C HIS A 89 -7.53 -4.85 -11.76
N TYR A 90 -8.15 -3.86 -12.41
CA TYR A 90 -8.87 -2.79 -11.71
C TYR A 90 -10.10 -3.26 -10.94
N ASP A 91 -10.85 -4.24 -11.47
CA ASP A 91 -12.03 -4.81 -10.79
C ASP A 91 -11.66 -5.50 -9.47
N GLU A 92 -10.51 -6.18 -9.45
CA GLU A 92 -10.01 -6.82 -8.24
C GLU A 92 -9.43 -5.80 -7.26
N ALA A 93 -8.83 -4.71 -7.75
CA ALA A 93 -8.21 -3.68 -6.91
C ALA A 93 -9.22 -2.90 -6.07
N ILE A 94 -10.38 -2.54 -6.64
CA ILE A 94 -11.39 -1.68 -5.99
C ILE A 94 -11.80 -2.18 -4.59
N PRO A 95 -12.24 -3.44 -4.39
CA PRO A 95 -12.67 -3.89 -3.08
C PRO A 95 -11.54 -3.86 -2.02
N TRP A 96 -10.28 -4.05 -2.43
CA TRP A 96 -9.14 -3.89 -1.51
C TRP A 96 -8.96 -2.42 -1.09
N LEU A 97 -9.08 -1.50 -2.04
CA LEU A 97 -8.92 -0.08 -1.76
C LEU A 97 -10.09 0.50 -0.95
N GLU A 98 -11.32 0.01 -1.17
CA GLU A 98 -12.48 0.34 -0.33
C GLU A 98 -12.25 -0.11 1.12
N ARG A 99 -11.69 -1.31 1.34
CA ARG A 99 -11.29 -1.75 2.68
C ARG A 99 -10.20 -0.88 3.29
N ALA A 100 -9.24 -0.40 2.50
CA ALA A 100 -8.21 0.51 2.98
C ALA A 100 -8.78 1.87 3.41
N VAL A 101 -9.81 2.39 2.74
CA VAL A 101 -10.53 3.61 3.14
C VAL A 101 -11.22 3.43 4.49
N GLU A 102 -11.83 2.26 4.72
CA GLU A 102 -12.59 1.95 5.94
C GLU A 102 -11.70 1.54 7.13
N ALA A 103 -10.43 1.21 6.88
CA ALA A 103 -9.53 0.68 7.90
C ALA A 103 -9.33 1.66 9.08
N PRO A 104 -9.51 1.20 10.34
CA PRO A 104 -9.30 2.05 11.51
C PRO A 104 -7.86 2.56 11.63
N ARG A 105 -6.89 1.68 11.38
CA ARG A 105 -5.45 1.96 11.52
C ARG A 105 -4.84 2.20 10.14
N TYR A 106 -4.99 3.42 9.63
CA TYR A 106 -4.39 3.83 8.36
C TYR A 106 -4.04 5.30 8.34
N GLU A 107 -2.77 5.61 8.07
CA GLU A 107 -2.32 6.96 7.75
C GLU A 107 -1.19 6.91 6.71
N PRO A 108 -1.13 7.86 5.76
CA PRO A 108 -2.03 9.02 5.62
C PRO A 108 -3.28 8.72 4.77
N ARG A 109 -4.47 9.12 5.24
CA ARG A 109 -5.78 8.73 4.65
C ARG A 109 -6.06 9.11 3.19
N HIS A 110 -5.27 9.95 2.54
CA HIS A 110 -5.53 10.36 1.15
C HIS A 110 -5.10 9.31 0.10
N PHE A 111 -4.18 8.40 0.43
CA PHE A 111 -3.65 7.43 -0.56
C PHE A 111 -4.70 6.42 -1.09
N PRO A 112 -5.58 5.82 -0.26
CA PRO A 112 -6.59 4.89 -0.75
C PRO A 112 -7.60 5.56 -1.68
N HIS A 113 -8.02 6.79 -1.38
CA HIS A 113 -8.88 7.57 -2.28
C HIS A 113 -8.17 7.86 -3.62
N TYR A 114 -6.89 8.23 -3.59
CA TYR A 114 -6.15 8.42 -4.83
C TYR A 114 -6.03 7.13 -5.65
N ASN A 115 -5.72 6.00 -5.02
CA ASN A 115 -5.62 4.71 -5.70
C ASN A 115 -6.99 4.22 -6.20
N LEU A 116 -8.10 4.45 -5.48
CA LEU A 116 -9.46 4.22 -6.00
C LEU A 116 -9.70 5.04 -7.26
N GLY A 117 -9.30 6.32 -7.24
CA GLY A 117 -9.38 7.18 -8.41
C GLY A 117 -8.61 6.64 -9.61
N ARG A 118 -7.40 6.09 -9.38
CA ARG A 118 -6.60 5.42 -10.42
C ARG A 118 -7.30 4.16 -10.96
N ALA A 119 -7.86 3.32 -10.09
CA ALA A 119 -8.58 2.11 -10.50
C ALA A 119 -9.81 2.46 -11.36
N TYR A 120 -10.63 3.42 -10.90
CA TYR A 120 -11.79 3.88 -11.66
C TYR A 120 -11.41 4.56 -12.98
N LEU A 121 -10.29 5.29 -13.01
CA LEU A 121 -9.78 5.89 -14.24
C LEU A 121 -9.37 4.81 -15.26
N GLY A 122 -8.69 3.75 -14.82
CA GLY A 122 -8.34 2.60 -15.66
C GLY A 122 -9.56 1.86 -16.23
N LYS A 123 -10.69 1.91 -15.52
CA LYS A 123 -12.00 1.41 -16.00
C LYS A 123 -12.80 2.42 -16.83
N GLU A 124 -12.22 3.58 -17.15
CA GLU A 124 -12.89 4.70 -17.84
C GLU A 124 -14.15 5.22 -17.11
N MET A 125 -14.27 4.93 -15.81
CA MET A 125 -15.35 5.41 -14.95
C MET A 125 -15.05 6.81 -14.44
N TYR A 126 -14.97 7.77 -15.36
CA TYR A 126 -14.44 9.11 -15.12
C TYR A 126 -15.12 9.86 -13.97
N SER A 127 -16.46 9.78 -13.84
CA SER A 127 -17.17 10.44 -12.74
C SER A 127 -16.79 9.90 -11.36
N HIS A 128 -16.53 8.59 -11.24
CA HIS A 128 -16.08 7.96 -9.99
C HIS A 128 -14.63 8.35 -9.70
N ALA A 129 -13.76 8.29 -10.72
CA ALA A 129 -12.37 8.72 -10.61
C ALA A 129 -12.24 10.18 -10.14
N MET A 130 -13.01 11.10 -10.74
CA MET A 130 -13.03 12.51 -10.34
C MET A 130 -13.41 12.69 -8.87
N ARG A 131 -14.42 11.96 -8.39
CA ARG A 131 -14.86 12.01 -6.99
C ARG A 131 -13.74 11.54 -6.06
N CYS A 132 -13.14 10.40 -6.33
CA CYS A 132 -12.06 9.86 -5.50
C CYS A 132 -10.82 10.79 -5.46
N PHE A 133 -10.45 11.40 -6.58
CA PHE A 133 -9.37 12.40 -6.59
C PHE A 133 -9.73 13.66 -5.80
N GLN A 134 -11.00 14.07 -5.84
CA GLN A 134 -11.48 15.21 -5.04
C GLN A 134 -11.43 14.88 -3.54
N GLU A 135 -11.88 13.71 -3.11
CA GLU A 135 -11.80 13.23 -1.73
C GLU A 135 -10.34 13.17 -1.23
N ALA A 136 -9.41 12.67 -2.05
CA ALA A 136 -7.99 12.67 -1.72
C ALA A 136 -7.44 14.09 -1.46
N LEU A 137 -7.89 15.08 -2.25
CA LEU A 137 -7.50 16.49 -2.12
C LEU A 137 -8.23 17.23 -0.98
N GLU A 138 -9.40 16.76 -0.56
CA GLU A 138 -10.07 17.26 0.64
C GLU A 138 -9.27 16.87 1.90
N ILE A 139 -8.66 15.68 1.90
CA ILE A 139 -7.80 15.19 2.99
C ILE A 139 -6.40 15.83 2.95
N GLU A 140 -5.73 15.84 1.79
CA GLU A 140 -4.42 16.49 1.61
C GLU A 140 -4.45 17.43 0.38
N PRO A 141 -4.76 18.72 0.58
CA PRO A 141 -4.89 19.68 -0.52
C PRO A 141 -3.64 19.89 -1.36
N ARG A 142 -2.45 19.55 -0.84
CA ARG A 142 -1.17 19.69 -1.55
C ARG A 142 -0.74 18.41 -2.27
N TYR A 143 -1.56 17.36 -2.27
CA TYR A 143 -1.22 16.12 -2.95
C TYR A 143 -1.24 16.30 -4.48
N SER A 144 -0.04 16.49 -5.04
CA SER A 144 0.16 16.93 -6.43
C SER A 144 -0.34 15.92 -7.46
N LEU A 145 -0.26 14.61 -7.15
CA LEU A 145 -0.67 13.54 -8.05
C LEU A 145 -2.19 13.51 -8.25
N ALA A 146 -2.98 13.61 -7.18
CA ALA A 146 -4.44 13.69 -7.31
C ALA A 146 -4.88 14.98 -8.02
N ARG A 147 -4.21 16.11 -7.76
CA ARG A 147 -4.49 17.38 -8.46
C ARG A 147 -4.28 17.26 -9.97
N GLN A 148 -3.13 16.75 -10.39
CA GLN A 148 -2.81 16.56 -11.80
C GLN A 148 -3.76 15.58 -12.49
N ALA A 149 -4.11 14.48 -11.80
CA ALA A 149 -5.06 13.50 -12.32
C ALA A 149 -6.45 14.12 -12.52
N LEU A 150 -6.94 14.88 -11.54
CA LEU A 150 -8.23 15.56 -11.62
C LEU A 150 -8.27 16.63 -12.72
N GLU A 151 -7.22 17.43 -12.86
CA GLU A 151 -7.11 18.44 -13.92
C GLU A 151 -7.08 17.82 -15.31
N THR A 152 -6.28 16.76 -15.48
CA THR A 152 -6.20 16.01 -16.74
C THR A 152 -7.58 15.46 -17.11
N LEU A 153 -8.25 14.83 -16.15
CA LEU A 153 -9.55 14.21 -16.38
C LEU A 153 -10.63 15.24 -16.73
N ARG A 154 -10.65 16.40 -16.07
CA ARG A 154 -11.54 17.52 -16.41
C ARG A 154 -11.34 18.04 -17.83
N ARG A 155 -10.12 17.99 -18.38
CA ARG A 155 -9.86 18.40 -19.77
C ARG A 155 -10.29 17.36 -20.79
N MET A 156 -10.34 16.08 -20.41
CA MET A 156 -10.76 14.99 -21.30
C MET A 156 -12.28 14.91 -21.48
N VAL A 157 -13.05 15.30 -20.46
CA VAL A 157 -14.52 15.15 -20.44
C VAL A 157 -15.29 16.44 -20.77
N ASN A 158 -14.59 17.55 -20.99
CA ASN A 158 -15.14 18.82 -21.47
C ASN A 158 -14.84 18.99 -22.97
#